data_AF-A0A0D7WY24-F1
#
_entry.id   AF-A0A0D7WY24-F1
#
_cell.length_a   1.000
_cell.length_b   1.000
_cell.length_c   1.000
_cell.angle_alpha   90.00
_cell.angle_beta   90.00
_cell.angle_gamma   90.00
#
_symmetry.space_group_name_H-M   'P 1'
#
loop_
_entity.id
_entity.type
_entity.pdbx_description
1 polymer ?
#
loop_
_entity_poly.entity_id
_entity_poly.type
_entity_poly.pdbx_seq_one_letter_code
_entity_poly.pdbx_strand_id
1 'polypeptide(L)'
;MSFTSTSILPDDASYNKLINLIDVLGYIKQRNEVKIEGLLASYFWYQYQNYRSYVGVELYIYRENGVISVDTRTRAGRSYWDLEHQNKTIKYIKDYFKGSFSTDEGKNRYFIMDEEVPTELEAGLFIARWTYNNALIKPKIYLDSRNLQGQIARPDSTGIVYIDELNPRFFSNNLLIPYLVAIWEEYLKTSFIVLLKYTDNRDKIFKEARFSVNNLKDISAGKMSIEEALVEKFSFQRPRIIAENYKKLDEKLDIFTVLNKPISKRKIPLFDSIEEIIELRNAFVHEGGMDLSITDKKLKVIIKDFEVAVDRIYDRFGTYYNFEPSRDF
;
A
#
# COMPACT_ATOMS: atom_id res chain seq x y z
N MET A 1 9.36 -9.85 -10.92
CA MET A 1 9.71 -9.43 -12.30
C MET A 1 9.79 -7.90 -12.35
N SER A 2 10.49 -7.33 -13.33
CA SER A 2 10.64 -5.88 -13.51
C SER A 2 10.81 -5.55 -14.99
N PHE A 3 10.47 -4.32 -15.37
CA PHE A 3 10.62 -3.79 -16.71
C PHE A 3 11.90 -2.98 -16.78
N THR A 4 12.86 -3.42 -17.59
CA THR A 4 14.20 -2.85 -17.66
C THR A 4 14.55 -2.34 -19.04
N SER A 5 15.25 -1.20 -19.07
CA SER A 5 15.79 -0.65 -20.31
C SER A 5 17.22 -0.19 -20.12
N THR A 6 18.03 -0.27 -21.17
CA THR A 6 19.36 0.35 -21.23
C THR A 6 19.42 1.27 -22.44
N SER A 7 19.71 2.55 -22.20
CA SER A 7 19.99 3.55 -23.23
C SER A 7 21.49 3.76 -23.34
N ILE A 8 22.05 3.61 -24.53
CA ILE A 8 23.47 3.82 -24.82
C ILE A 8 23.61 5.15 -25.55
N LEU A 9 24.35 6.07 -24.94
CA LEU A 9 24.61 7.39 -25.50
C LEU A 9 25.84 7.35 -26.42
N PRO A 10 25.94 8.25 -27.43
CA PRO A 10 27.14 8.38 -28.24
C PRO A 10 28.38 8.78 -27.42
N ASP A 11 29.57 8.51 -27.95
CA ASP A 11 30.85 8.72 -27.25
C ASP A 11 31.12 10.18 -26.86
N ASP A 12 30.56 11.14 -27.59
CA ASP A 12 30.69 12.58 -27.35
C ASP A 12 29.61 13.15 -26.42
N ALA A 13 28.74 12.30 -25.87
CA ALA A 13 27.65 12.73 -25.03
C ALA A 13 28.13 13.41 -23.72
N SER A 14 27.57 14.58 -23.45
CA SER A 14 27.88 15.35 -22.24
C SER A 14 27.11 14.82 -21.03
N TYR A 15 27.84 14.33 -20.04
CA TYR A 15 27.28 13.92 -18.75
C TYR A 15 26.48 15.03 -18.05
N ASN A 16 26.96 16.28 -18.09
CA ASN A 16 26.25 17.42 -17.48
C ASN A 16 24.90 17.69 -18.18
N LYS A 17 24.84 17.57 -19.51
CA LYS A 17 23.56 17.69 -20.23
C LYS A 17 22.61 16.56 -19.86
N LEU A 18 23.13 15.36 -19.61
CA LEU A 18 22.32 14.22 -19.20
C LEU A 18 21.72 14.44 -17.81
N ILE A 19 22.51 14.93 -16.85
CA ILE A 19 21.99 15.30 -15.52
C ILE A 19 20.90 16.34 -15.64
N ASN A 20 21.12 17.43 -16.40
CA ASN A 20 20.11 18.47 -16.57
C ASN A 20 18.81 17.93 -17.17
N LEU A 21 18.90 17.00 -18.13
CA LEU A 21 17.71 16.35 -18.70
C LEU A 21 16.97 15.51 -17.65
N ILE A 22 17.70 14.74 -16.84
CA ILE A 22 17.14 13.90 -15.77
C ILE A 22 16.45 14.77 -14.71
N ASP A 23 17.06 15.89 -14.32
CA ASP A 23 16.47 16.85 -13.37
C ASP A 23 15.18 17.47 -13.93
N VAL A 24 15.15 17.84 -15.22
CA VAL A 24 13.94 18.34 -15.91
C VAL A 24 12.83 17.28 -15.99
N LEU A 25 13.20 16.00 -16.08
CA LEU A 25 12.23 14.90 -16.02
C LEU A 25 11.68 14.68 -14.59
N GLY A 26 12.22 15.36 -13.58
CA GLY A 26 11.71 15.35 -12.20
C GLY A 26 12.28 14.22 -11.35
N TYR A 27 13.37 13.59 -11.79
CA TYR A 27 14.08 12.59 -11.01
C TYR A 27 14.80 13.23 -9.82
N ILE A 28 14.81 12.54 -8.68
CA ILE A 28 15.51 12.97 -7.47
C ILE A 28 16.71 12.05 -7.27
N LYS A 29 17.90 12.66 -7.14
CA LYS A 29 19.15 11.93 -6.90
C LYS A 29 19.09 11.13 -5.62
N GLN A 30 19.47 9.85 -5.70
CA GLN A 30 19.52 8.95 -4.56
C GLN A 30 20.94 8.88 -3.99
N ARG A 31 21.02 8.56 -2.70
CA ARG A 31 22.30 8.30 -2.03
C ARG A 31 22.68 6.84 -2.29
N ASN A 32 23.84 6.63 -2.92
CA ASN A 32 24.40 5.29 -3.08
C ASN A 32 25.17 4.91 -1.82
N GLU A 33 24.62 3.98 -1.04
CA GLU A 33 25.31 3.43 0.14
C GLU A 33 26.32 2.34 -0.24
N VAL A 34 26.12 1.69 -1.38
CA VAL A 34 27.00 0.64 -1.93
C VAL A 34 27.75 1.19 -3.13
N LYS A 35 29.07 0.99 -3.16
CA LYS A 35 29.89 1.29 -4.34
C LYS A 35 29.70 0.19 -5.37
N ILE A 36 29.15 0.55 -6.51
CA ILE A 36 29.03 -0.30 -7.69
C ILE A 36 30.01 0.23 -8.73
N GLU A 37 30.81 -0.66 -9.32
CA GLU A 37 31.78 -0.28 -10.35
C GLU A 37 31.07 0.34 -11.57
N GLY A 38 31.66 1.38 -12.16
CA GLY A 38 31.09 2.09 -13.30
C GLY A 38 29.88 2.99 -12.99
N LEU A 39 29.20 2.85 -11.84
CA LEU A 39 28.04 3.66 -11.49
C LEU A 39 28.44 5.10 -11.16
N LEU A 40 27.96 6.05 -11.95
CA LEU A 40 28.18 7.48 -11.74
C LEU A 40 27.15 8.09 -10.79
N ALA A 41 25.87 7.74 -10.96
CA ALA A 41 24.77 8.29 -10.18
C ALA A 41 23.53 7.41 -10.26
N SER A 42 22.70 7.48 -9.22
CA SER A 42 21.37 6.88 -9.17
C SER A 42 20.33 7.95 -8.88
N TYR A 43 19.14 7.74 -9.43
CA TYR A 43 18.00 8.62 -9.30
C TYR A 43 16.73 7.81 -9.16
N PHE A 44 15.70 8.46 -8.62
CA PHE A 44 14.38 7.88 -8.49
C PHE A 44 13.33 8.92 -8.81
N TRP A 45 12.33 8.52 -9.58
CA TRP A 45 11.15 9.33 -9.86
C TRP A 45 9.93 8.68 -9.23
N TYR A 46 9.09 9.50 -8.61
CA TYR A 46 7.80 9.08 -8.05
C TYR A 46 6.82 10.25 -8.09
N GLN A 47 5.61 10.01 -8.60
CA GLN A 47 4.53 11.00 -8.60
C GLN A 47 3.56 10.74 -7.44
N TYR A 48 3.70 11.53 -6.37
CA TYR A 48 2.84 11.45 -5.19
C TYR A 48 1.43 11.99 -5.42
N GLN A 49 1.27 12.94 -6.35
CA GLN A 49 -0.02 13.55 -6.60
C GLN A 49 -0.94 12.60 -7.36
N ASN A 50 -2.21 12.61 -6.97
CA ASN A 50 -3.29 11.91 -7.65
C ASN A 50 -3.07 10.41 -7.85
N TYR A 51 -2.30 9.77 -6.96
CA TYR A 51 -2.12 8.32 -6.95
C TYR A 51 -1.48 7.77 -8.24
N ARG A 52 -0.75 8.59 -8.98
CA ARG A 52 -0.27 8.21 -10.32
C ARG A 52 0.91 7.28 -10.31
N SER A 53 1.75 7.30 -9.27
CA SER A 53 2.90 6.39 -9.19
C SER A 53 2.64 5.36 -8.11
N TYR A 54 2.88 4.09 -8.39
CA TYR A 54 2.75 3.05 -7.37
C TYR A 54 4.12 2.63 -6.84
N VAL A 55 5.09 2.46 -7.75
CA VAL A 55 6.45 2.00 -7.42
C VAL A 55 7.53 2.95 -7.92
N GLY A 56 7.19 3.91 -8.77
CA GLY A 56 8.13 4.84 -9.37
C GLY A 56 9.02 4.23 -10.45
N VAL A 57 10.03 5.01 -10.83
CA VAL A 57 11.04 4.62 -11.81
C VAL A 57 12.43 4.85 -11.21
N GLU A 58 13.20 3.77 -11.14
CA GLU A 58 14.62 3.81 -10.79
C GLU A 58 15.42 4.15 -12.05
N LEU A 59 16.45 4.99 -11.90
CA LEU A 59 17.37 5.34 -12.99
C LEU A 59 18.81 5.28 -12.50
N TYR A 60 19.67 4.62 -13.26
CA TYR A 60 21.08 4.46 -12.96
C TYR A 60 21.91 4.91 -14.16
N ILE A 61 22.95 5.70 -13.91
CA ILE A 61 23.88 6.15 -14.96
C ILE A 61 25.21 5.44 -14.75
N TYR A 62 25.66 4.71 -15.76
CA TYR A 62 26.95 4.05 -15.76
C TYR A 62 27.90 4.69 -16.77
N ARG A 63 29.20 4.50 -16.54
CA ARG A 63 30.24 4.78 -17.51
C ARG A 63 31.23 3.64 -17.57
N GLU A 64 31.26 2.99 -18.73
CA GLU A 64 32.13 1.86 -19.01
C GLU A 64 32.88 2.13 -20.32
N ASN A 65 34.21 1.95 -20.31
CA ASN A 65 35.06 2.16 -21.48
C ASN A 65 34.86 3.53 -22.18
N GLY A 66 34.53 4.56 -21.40
CA GLY A 66 34.29 5.92 -21.90
C GLY A 66 32.84 6.21 -22.31
N VAL A 67 32.03 5.18 -22.58
CA VAL A 67 30.64 5.27 -23.03
C VAL A 67 29.71 5.44 -21.83
N ILE A 68 28.73 6.33 -21.95
CA ILE A 68 27.69 6.54 -20.93
C ILE A 68 26.47 5.70 -21.29
N SER A 69 25.99 4.92 -20.32
CA SER A 69 24.71 4.23 -20.41
C SER A 69 23.76 4.69 -19.30
N VAL A 70 22.46 4.63 -19.59
CA VAL A 70 21.39 4.94 -18.65
C VAL A 70 20.45 3.76 -18.58
N ASP A 71 20.43 3.13 -17.42
CA ASP A 71 19.49 2.07 -17.12
C ASP A 71 18.26 2.65 -16.43
N THR A 72 17.08 2.21 -16.84
CA THR A 72 15.84 2.51 -16.13
C THR A 72 15.11 1.23 -15.76
N ARG A 73 14.43 1.26 -14.62
CA ARG A 73 13.69 0.12 -14.10
C ARG A 73 12.40 0.55 -13.41
N THR A 74 11.31 -0.15 -13.71
CA THR A 74 10.12 -0.19 -12.85
C THR A 74 9.76 -1.63 -12.47
N ARG A 75 9.05 -1.82 -11.37
CA ARG A 75 8.73 -3.17 -10.83
C ARG A 75 7.45 -3.71 -11.48
N ALA A 76 7.21 -5.02 -11.43
CA ALA A 76 6.02 -5.61 -12.04
C ALA A 76 4.67 -4.99 -11.56
N GLY A 77 4.59 -4.55 -10.30
CA GLY A 77 3.41 -3.84 -9.76
C GLY A 77 3.35 -2.33 -10.12
N ARG A 78 4.08 -1.86 -11.12
CA ARG A 78 4.03 -0.48 -11.61
C ARG A 78 2.62 -0.02 -11.99
N SER A 79 2.40 1.28 -11.87
CA SER A 79 1.23 1.94 -12.45
C SER A 79 1.39 2.15 -13.97
N TYR A 80 0.28 2.49 -14.63
CA TYR A 80 0.31 3.01 -16.00
C TYR A 80 1.31 4.18 -16.14
N TRP A 81 1.24 5.17 -15.23
CA TRP A 81 2.06 6.36 -15.35
C TRP A 81 3.54 6.13 -15.01
N ASP A 82 3.87 5.13 -14.20
CA ASP A 82 5.27 4.72 -13.99
C ASP A 82 5.89 4.24 -15.31
N LEU A 83 5.18 3.38 -16.05
CA LEU A 83 5.65 2.86 -17.34
C LEU A 83 5.64 3.94 -18.42
N GLU A 84 4.63 4.83 -18.40
CA GLU A 84 4.56 6.01 -19.27
C GLU A 84 5.77 6.91 -19.04
N HIS A 85 6.11 7.18 -17.78
CA HIS A 85 7.25 8.00 -17.42
C HIS A 85 8.57 7.34 -17.82
N GLN A 86 8.70 6.02 -17.64
CA GLN A 86 9.88 5.29 -18.10
C GLN A 86 10.05 5.39 -19.63
N ASN A 87 8.98 5.17 -20.40
CA ASN A 87 8.98 5.35 -21.85
C ASN A 87 9.31 6.80 -22.27
N LYS A 88 8.77 7.79 -21.54
CA LYS A 88 9.10 9.20 -21.73
C LYS A 88 10.59 9.44 -21.51
N THR A 89 11.16 8.96 -20.42
CA THR A 89 12.60 9.10 -20.12
C THR A 89 13.46 8.53 -21.25
N ILE A 90 13.18 7.30 -21.68
CA ILE A 90 13.88 6.63 -22.79
C ILE A 90 13.79 7.48 -24.06
N LYS A 91 12.58 7.95 -24.42
CA LYS A 91 12.35 8.77 -25.61
C LYS A 91 13.14 10.07 -25.56
N TYR A 92 13.10 10.80 -24.44
CA TYR A 92 13.80 12.07 -24.32
C TYR A 92 15.32 11.90 -24.37
N ILE A 93 15.87 10.87 -23.74
CA ILE A 93 17.31 10.55 -23.83
C ILE A 93 17.68 10.24 -25.29
N LYS A 94 16.93 9.37 -25.95
CA LYS A 94 17.15 9.04 -27.37
C LYS A 94 17.06 10.27 -28.27
N ASP A 95 16.02 11.09 -28.11
CA ASP A 95 15.78 12.22 -28.99
C ASP A 95 16.80 13.35 -28.78
N TYR A 96 17.28 13.55 -27.55
CA TYR A 96 18.26 14.57 -27.22
C TYR A 96 19.69 14.18 -27.59
N PHE A 97 20.10 12.94 -27.28
CA PHE A 97 21.47 12.46 -27.53
C PHE A 97 21.64 11.69 -28.84
N LYS A 98 20.56 11.34 -29.53
CA LYS A 98 20.59 10.52 -30.77
C LYS A 98 21.23 9.14 -30.60
N GLY A 99 21.19 8.60 -29.37
CA GLY A 99 21.66 7.25 -29.05
C GLY A 99 20.69 6.13 -29.45
N SER A 100 20.96 4.93 -28.93
CA SER A 100 20.07 3.78 -29.10
C SER A 100 19.67 3.22 -27.73
N PHE A 101 18.61 2.43 -27.67
CA PHE A 101 18.21 1.78 -26.43
C PHE A 101 17.70 0.36 -26.68
N SER A 102 17.64 -0.43 -25.62
CA SER A 102 16.95 -1.72 -25.60
C SER A 102 16.02 -1.75 -24.41
N THR A 103 14.85 -2.35 -24.60
CA THR A 103 13.94 -2.74 -23.51
C THR A 103 13.78 -4.25 -23.54
N ASP A 104 12.97 -4.77 -22.62
CA ASP A 104 12.52 -6.17 -22.63
C ASP A 104 11.71 -6.52 -23.90
N GLU A 105 11.14 -5.51 -24.60
CA GLU A 105 10.44 -5.67 -25.89
C GLU A 105 11.41 -5.72 -27.10
N GLY A 106 12.69 -5.46 -26.86
CA GLY A 106 13.77 -5.51 -27.84
C GLY A 106 14.42 -4.16 -28.15
N LYS A 107 15.33 -4.18 -29.13
CA LYS A 107 16.14 -3.01 -29.52
C LYS A 107 15.26 -1.92 -30.14
N ASN A 108 15.41 -0.69 -29.62
CA ASN A 108 14.67 0.51 -30.03
C ASN A 108 13.14 0.35 -30.00
N ARG A 109 12.63 -0.54 -29.16
CA ARG A 109 11.19 -0.73 -28.94
C ARG A 109 10.83 -0.24 -27.55
N TYR A 110 9.84 0.63 -27.46
CA TYR A 110 9.30 1.09 -26.19
C TYR A 110 8.50 -0.02 -25.51
N PHE A 111 8.31 0.08 -24.20
CA PHE A 111 7.42 -0.83 -23.49
C PHE A 111 5.99 -0.69 -24.01
N ILE A 112 5.30 -1.81 -24.11
CA ILE A 112 3.88 -1.84 -24.46
C ILE A 112 3.10 -1.32 -23.25
N MET A 113 2.30 -0.28 -23.49
CA MET A 113 1.43 0.31 -22.48
C MET A 113 0.13 -0.47 -22.39
N ASP A 114 -0.46 -0.49 -21.20
CA ASP A 114 -1.82 -1.01 -21.02
C ASP A 114 -2.82 -0.14 -21.81
N GLU A 115 -3.91 -0.74 -22.31
CA GLU A 115 -4.86 -0.04 -23.19
C GLU A 115 -5.75 0.96 -22.43
N GLU A 116 -6.10 0.64 -21.18
CA GLU A 116 -6.95 1.49 -20.34
C GLU A 116 -6.13 2.20 -19.26
N VAL A 117 -6.32 3.51 -19.16
CA VAL A 117 -5.71 4.32 -18.11
C VAL A 117 -6.62 4.27 -16.88
N PRO A 118 -6.13 3.79 -15.72
CA PRO A 118 -6.94 3.78 -14.50
C PRO A 118 -7.36 5.18 -14.10
N THR A 119 -8.54 5.31 -13.50
CA THR A 119 -8.93 6.59 -12.88
C THR A 119 -8.10 6.86 -11.61
N GLU A 120 -7.99 8.13 -11.21
CA GLU A 120 -7.27 8.50 -9.98
C GLU A 120 -7.95 7.92 -8.71
N LEU A 121 -9.27 7.67 -8.78
CA LEU A 121 -10.04 6.98 -7.75
C LEU A 121 -9.67 5.50 -7.67
N GLU A 122 -9.68 4.80 -8.81
CA GLU A 122 -9.26 3.39 -8.93
C GLU A 122 -7.84 3.20 -8.40
N ALA A 123 -6.93 4.04 -8.88
CA ALA A 123 -5.53 4.03 -8.49
C ALA A 123 -5.35 4.22 -6.98
N GLY A 124 -6.04 5.20 -6.38
CA GLY A 124 -5.97 5.45 -4.94
C GLY A 124 -6.50 4.28 -4.10
N LEU A 125 -7.61 3.67 -4.50
CA LEU A 125 -8.19 2.51 -3.81
C LEU A 125 -7.30 1.26 -3.96
N PHE A 126 -6.71 1.07 -5.14
CA PHE A 126 -5.76 0.01 -5.38
C PHE A 126 -4.52 0.15 -4.49
N ILE A 127 -3.91 1.35 -4.42
CA ILE A 127 -2.75 1.61 -3.56
C ILE A 127 -3.09 1.32 -2.09
N ALA A 128 -4.25 1.77 -1.59
CA ALA A 128 -4.67 1.50 -0.23
C ALA A 128 -4.72 -0.02 0.05
N ARG A 129 -5.31 -0.78 -0.87
CA ARG A 129 -5.38 -2.24 -0.78
C ARG A 129 -4.02 -2.92 -0.91
N TRP A 130 -3.15 -2.41 -1.79
CA TRP A 130 -1.80 -2.94 -1.96
C TRP A 130 -0.95 -2.73 -0.70
N THR A 131 -0.99 -1.53 -0.11
CA THR A 131 -0.32 -1.25 1.17
C THR A 131 -0.81 -2.20 2.26
N TYR A 132 -2.13 -2.44 2.34
CA TYR A 132 -2.70 -3.43 3.25
C TYR A 132 -2.15 -4.85 2.99
N ASN A 133 -2.16 -5.29 1.73
CA ASN A 133 -1.67 -6.62 1.36
C ASN A 133 -0.21 -6.81 1.76
N ASN A 134 0.65 -5.85 1.43
CA ASN A 134 2.06 -5.84 1.82
C ASN A 134 2.25 -5.86 3.34
N ALA A 135 1.41 -5.12 4.08
CA ALA A 135 1.45 -5.11 5.53
C ALA A 135 1.02 -6.45 6.14
N LEU A 136 0.08 -7.16 5.52
CA LEU A 136 -0.43 -8.46 5.93
C LEU A 136 0.55 -9.62 5.67
N ILE A 137 1.52 -9.46 4.77
CA ILE A 137 2.59 -10.44 4.57
C ILE A 137 3.43 -10.62 5.85
N LYS A 138 3.70 -9.53 6.59
CA LYS A 138 4.54 -9.55 7.79
C LYS A 138 4.04 -10.52 8.88
N PRO A 139 2.76 -10.46 9.34
CA PRO A 139 2.26 -11.40 10.34
C PRO A 139 2.22 -12.84 9.82
N LYS A 140 1.99 -13.06 8.52
CA LYS A 140 2.04 -14.41 7.92
C LYS A 140 3.46 -15.00 8.00
N ILE A 141 4.47 -14.24 7.55
CA ILE A 141 5.88 -14.65 7.64
C ILE A 141 6.31 -14.87 9.09
N TYR A 142 5.95 -13.94 9.99
CA TYR A 142 6.25 -14.08 11.41
C TYR A 142 5.68 -15.39 11.99
N LEU A 143 4.42 -15.68 11.69
CA LEU A 143 3.75 -16.89 12.17
C LEU A 143 4.40 -18.17 11.64
N ASP A 144 4.81 -18.18 10.38
CA ASP A 144 5.44 -19.35 9.76
C ASP A 144 6.93 -19.50 10.12
N SER A 145 7.59 -18.40 10.51
CA SER A 145 9.05 -18.40 10.81
C SER A 145 9.38 -18.42 12.29
N ARG A 146 8.42 -18.15 13.19
CA ARG A 146 8.70 -18.11 14.62
C ARG A 146 9.05 -19.50 15.16
N ASN A 147 10.15 -19.57 15.87
CA ASN A 147 10.64 -20.82 16.46
C ASN A 147 10.57 -20.75 17.98
N LEU A 148 9.37 -20.98 18.54
CA LEU A 148 9.15 -20.98 19.99
C LEU A 148 9.44 -22.39 20.54
N GLN A 149 10.51 -22.50 21.33
CA GLN A 149 11.01 -23.74 21.93
C GLN A 149 10.78 -23.76 23.45
N GLY A 150 10.81 -24.95 24.05
CA GLY A 150 10.66 -25.16 25.50
C GLY A 150 9.31 -25.75 25.91
N GLN A 151 9.26 -26.31 27.13
CA GLN A 151 8.13 -27.11 27.61
C GLN A 151 6.81 -26.33 27.78
N ILE A 152 6.91 -25.00 27.95
CA ILE A 152 5.76 -24.10 28.12
C ILE A 152 5.24 -23.53 26.78
N ALA A 153 5.99 -23.63 25.68
CA ALA A 153 5.64 -23.07 24.37
C ALA A 153 4.66 -23.96 23.58
N ARG A 154 3.64 -24.48 24.26
CA ARG A 154 2.73 -25.50 23.73
C ARG A 154 1.76 -24.92 22.68
N PRO A 155 1.38 -25.69 21.65
CA PRO A 155 0.46 -25.25 20.61
C PRO A 155 -0.98 -25.10 21.11
N ASP A 156 -1.37 -25.94 22.08
CA ASP A 156 -2.71 -26.03 22.62
C ASP A 156 -2.71 -25.72 24.12
N SER A 157 -3.85 -25.21 24.61
CA SER A 157 -4.04 -24.85 26.03
C SER A 157 -3.96 -26.10 26.90
N THR A 158 -3.34 -25.96 28.06
CA THR A 158 -3.28 -27.01 29.09
C THR A 158 -4.55 -27.09 29.92
N GLY A 159 -5.43 -26.07 29.83
CA GLY A 159 -6.59 -25.88 30.68
C GLY A 159 -6.24 -25.28 32.05
N ILE A 160 -4.96 -25.04 32.32
CA ILE A 160 -4.45 -24.46 33.56
C ILE A 160 -4.05 -23.01 33.27
N VAL A 161 -4.91 -22.07 33.67
CA VAL A 161 -4.82 -20.64 33.32
C VAL A 161 -3.42 -20.06 33.59
N TYR A 162 -2.86 -20.24 34.79
CA TYR A 162 -1.56 -19.63 35.13
C TYR A 162 -0.38 -20.19 34.30
N ILE A 163 -0.48 -21.43 33.78
CA ILE A 163 0.55 -22.01 32.91
C ILE A 163 0.39 -21.45 31.50
N ASP A 164 -0.85 -21.41 31.02
CA ASP A 164 -1.19 -20.93 29.69
C ASP A 164 -0.94 -19.41 29.58
N GLU A 165 -1.13 -18.64 30.65
CA GLU A 165 -0.80 -17.22 30.71
C GLU A 165 0.70 -16.93 30.53
N LEU A 166 1.55 -17.88 30.91
CA LEU A 166 3.00 -17.81 30.72
C LEU A 166 3.45 -18.43 29.39
N ASN A 167 2.53 -18.97 28.59
CA ASN A 167 2.86 -19.59 27.31
C ASN A 167 3.26 -18.51 26.29
N PRO A 168 4.54 -18.47 25.84
CA PRO A 168 5.01 -17.45 24.92
C PRO A 168 4.31 -17.49 23.56
N ARG A 169 3.68 -18.62 23.19
CA ARG A 169 2.93 -18.76 21.94
C ARG A 169 1.61 -18.00 21.99
N PHE A 170 0.86 -18.10 23.10
CA PHE A 170 -0.38 -17.34 23.26
C PHE A 170 -0.08 -15.84 23.36
N PHE A 171 1.00 -15.47 24.05
CA PHE A 171 1.43 -14.08 24.11
C PHE A 171 1.81 -13.54 22.73
N SER A 172 2.61 -14.30 21.97
CA SER A 172 2.98 -14.00 20.58
C SER A 172 1.75 -13.86 19.67
N ASN A 173 0.72 -14.69 19.84
CA ASN A 173 -0.51 -14.60 19.06
C ASN A 173 -1.31 -13.34 19.39
N ASN A 174 -1.46 -13.01 20.66
CA ASN A 174 -2.18 -11.81 21.10
C ASN A 174 -1.45 -10.53 20.68
N LEU A 175 -0.11 -10.51 20.65
CA LEU A 175 0.69 -9.39 20.15
C LEU A 175 0.41 -9.03 18.67
N LEU A 176 -0.02 -9.99 17.87
CA LEU A 176 -0.35 -9.74 16.46
C LEU A 176 -1.72 -9.10 16.28
N ILE A 177 -2.63 -9.23 17.25
CA ILE A 177 -3.99 -8.68 17.16
C ILE A 177 -3.98 -7.15 17.01
N PRO A 178 -3.25 -6.36 17.83
CA PRO A 178 -3.15 -4.91 17.64
C PRO A 178 -2.60 -4.52 16.27
N TYR A 179 -1.61 -5.25 15.75
CA TYR A 179 -1.05 -4.99 14.43
C TYR A 179 -2.09 -5.21 13.32
N LEU A 180 -2.85 -6.31 13.39
CA LEU A 180 -3.91 -6.61 12.42
C LEU A 180 -5.01 -5.53 12.43
N VAL A 181 -5.43 -5.08 13.62
CA VAL A 181 -6.41 -3.99 13.75
C VAL A 181 -5.86 -2.68 13.19
N ALA A 182 -4.57 -2.37 13.41
CA ALA A 182 -3.95 -1.15 12.90
C ALA A 182 -3.89 -1.12 11.36
N ILE A 183 -3.50 -2.22 10.71
CA ILE A 183 -3.44 -2.26 9.23
C ILE A 183 -4.84 -2.23 8.61
N TRP A 184 -5.84 -2.81 9.28
CA TRP A 184 -7.25 -2.73 8.90
C TRP A 184 -7.77 -1.29 8.98
N GLU A 185 -7.49 -0.61 10.09
CA GLU A 185 -7.85 0.79 10.29
C GLU A 185 -7.22 1.69 9.22
N GLU A 186 -5.93 1.50 8.95
CA GLU A 186 -5.20 2.29 7.95
C GLU A 186 -5.73 2.08 6.53
N TYR A 187 -6.08 0.85 6.16
CA TYR A 187 -6.70 0.55 4.86
C TYR A 187 -7.99 1.33 4.65
N LEU A 188 -8.88 1.30 5.65
CA LEU A 188 -10.18 1.96 5.59
C LEU A 188 -10.04 3.47 5.64
N LYS A 189 -9.15 3.98 6.49
CA LYS A 189 -8.83 5.40 6.57
C LYS A 189 -8.34 5.93 5.22
N THR A 190 -7.36 5.25 4.63
CA THR A 190 -6.79 5.63 3.32
C THR A 190 -7.83 5.55 2.22
N SER A 191 -8.61 4.47 2.17
CA SER A 191 -9.68 4.32 1.18
C SER A 191 -10.74 5.40 1.34
N PHE A 192 -11.12 5.75 2.57
CA PHE A 192 -12.06 6.83 2.84
C PHE A 192 -11.54 8.18 2.36
N ILE A 193 -10.25 8.49 2.58
CA ILE A 193 -9.60 9.70 2.07
C ILE A 193 -9.70 9.77 0.56
N VAL A 194 -9.42 8.67 -0.15
CA VAL A 194 -9.54 8.60 -1.62
C VAL A 194 -10.97 8.92 -2.04
N LEU A 195 -11.97 8.25 -1.47
CA LEU A 195 -13.37 8.47 -1.83
C LEU A 195 -13.86 9.88 -1.49
N LEU A 196 -13.40 10.45 -0.38
CA LEU A 196 -13.73 11.80 0.04
C LEU A 196 -13.26 12.87 -0.97
N LYS A 197 -12.16 12.63 -1.69
CA LYS A 197 -11.68 13.54 -2.73
C LYS A 197 -12.61 13.62 -3.94
N TYR A 198 -13.36 12.56 -4.21
CA TYR A 198 -14.15 12.40 -5.43
C TYR A 198 -15.66 12.27 -5.19
N THR A 199 -16.14 12.40 -3.94
CA THR A 199 -17.58 12.40 -3.63
C THR A 199 -18.23 13.76 -3.88
N ASP A 200 -19.46 13.76 -4.37
CA ASP A 200 -20.27 14.98 -4.51
C ASP A 200 -20.70 15.55 -3.15
N ASN A 201 -20.71 14.75 -2.09
CA ASN A 201 -21.09 15.17 -0.73
C ASN A 201 -19.97 15.91 0.02
N ARG A 202 -18.84 16.15 -0.63
CA ARG A 202 -17.62 16.71 -0.04
C ARG A 202 -17.91 17.98 0.76
N ASP A 203 -18.54 18.97 0.15
CA ASP A 203 -18.82 20.27 0.79
C ASP A 203 -19.67 20.17 2.05
N LYS A 204 -20.63 19.23 2.08
CA LYS A 204 -21.48 19.01 3.26
C LYS A 204 -20.65 18.49 4.43
N ILE A 205 -19.81 17.49 4.17
CA ILE A 205 -18.94 16.89 5.19
C ILE A 205 -17.91 17.93 5.70
N PHE A 206 -17.36 18.76 4.80
CA PHE A 206 -16.44 19.83 5.18
C PHE A 206 -17.09 20.95 5.99
N LYS A 207 -18.35 21.31 5.73
CA LYS A 207 -19.08 22.33 6.53
C LYS A 207 -19.30 21.89 7.98
N GLU A 208 -19.49 20.59 8.20
CA GLU A 208 -19.65 20.02 9.54
C GLU A 208 -18.30 19.89 10.28
N ALA A 209 -17.17 20.02 9.56
CA ALA A 209 -15.84 19.83 10.10
C ALA A 209 -15.29 21.07 10.83
N ARG A 210 -14.95 20.91 12.12
CA ARG A 210 -14.18 21.91 12.88
C ARG A 210 -12.69 21.56 12.89
N PHE A 211 -11.83 22.34 12.23
CA PHE A 211 -10.39 22.08 12.18
C PHE A 211 -9.67 22.71 13.38
N SER A 212 -8.69 21.99 13.94
CA SER A 212 -7.81 22.53 14.98
C SER A 212 -6.79 23.50 14.37
N VAL A 213 -6.20 24.36 15.20
CA VAL A 213 -5.11 25.27 14.76
C VAL A 213 -3.91 24.48 14.24
N ASN A 214 -3.60 23.33 14.84
CA ASN A 214 -2.52 22.45 14.38
C ASN A 214 -2.81 21.90 12.98
N ASN A 215 -4.05 21.45 12.73
CA ASN A 215 -4.47 20.97 11.41
C ASN A 215 -4.29 22.08 10.36
N LEU A 216 -4.74 23.30 10.66
CA LEU A 216 -4.60 24.43 9.73
C LEU A 216 -3.14 24.78 9.44
N LYS A 217 -2.26 24.68 10.44
CA LYS A 217 -0.82 24.89 10.28
C LYS A 217 -0.19 23.85 9.37
N ASP A 218 -0.50 22.57 9.57
CA ASP A 218 0.06 21.48 8.77
C ASP A 218 -0.48 21.49 7.33
N ILE A 219 -1.74 21.85 7.14
CA ILE A 219 -2.34 22.09 5.82
C ILE A 219 -1.62 23.25 5.11
N SER A 220 -1.44 24.38 5.78
CA SER A 220 -0.75 25.54 5.20
C SER A 220 0.72 25.25 4.86
N ALA A 221 1.36 24.32 5.57
CA ALA A 221 2.72 23.88 5.32
C ALA A 221 2.82 22.80 4.22
N GLY A 222 1.70 22.36 3.65
CA GLY A 222 1.66 21.29 2.65
C GLY A 222 2.03 19.91 3.20
N LYS A 223 1.99 19.72 4.53
CA LYS A 223 2.34 18.45 5.19
C LYS A 223 1.16 17.47 5.24
N MET A 224 -0.05 18.01 5.19
CA MET A 224 -1.30 17.26 5.31
C MET A 224 -2.34 17.89 4.39
N SER A 225 -3.16 17.07 3.76
CA SER A 225 -4.33 17.49 3.00
C SER A 225 -5.52 17.81 3.91
N ILE A 226 -6.47 18.57 3.40
CA ILE A 226 -7.66 18.91 4.17
C ILE A 226 -8.53 17.66 4.43
N GLU A 227 -8.49 16.68 3.53
CA GLU A 227 -9.14 15.37 3.68
C GLU A 227 -8.52 14.58 4.83
N GLU A 228 -7.19 14.46 4.89
CA GLU A 228 -6.49 13.77 5.99
C GLU A 228 -6.84 14.41 7.34
N ALA A 229 -6.79 15.74 7.41
CA ALA A 229 -7.12 16.49 8.63
C ALA A 229 -8.57 16.32 9.11
N LEU A 230 -9.51 16.08 8.18
CA LEU A 230 -10.89 15.76 8.49
C LEU A 230 -11.01 14.32 8.99
N VAL A 231 -10.32 13.40 8.33
CA VAL A 231 -10.40 11.98 8.57
C VAL A 231 -9.86 11.56 9.94
N GLU A 232 -8.89 12.28 10.51
CA GLU A 232 -8.40 12.07 11.89
C GLU A 232 -9.49 12.16 12.98
N LYS A 233 -10.67 12.68 12.66
CA LYS A 233 -11.79 12.80 13.62
C LYS A 233 -12.71 11.58 13.62
N PHE A 234 -12.56 10.70 12.64
CA PHE A 234 -13.35 9.48 12.53
C PHE A 234 -12.54 8.30 13.07
N SER A 235 -13.24 7.32 13.66
CA SER A 235 -12.65 6.03 13.99
C SER A 235 -12.88 5.05 12.84
N PHE A 236 -11.83 4.32 12.45
CA PHE A 236 -11.89 3.27 11.41
C PHE A 236 -11.56 1.88 11.96
N GLN A 237 -11.79 1.66 13.25
CA GLN A 237 -11.56 0.36 13.87
C GLN A 237 -12.80 -0.53 13.74
N ARG A 238 -13.91 -0.12 14.36
CA ARG A 238 -15.13 -0.93 14.50
C ARG A 238 -15.97 -0.98 13.23
N PRO A 239 -16.28 -2.19 12.69
CA PRO A 239 -17.14 -2.37 11.51
C PRO A 239 -18.39 -1.51 11.48
N ARG A 240 -19.09 -1.37 12.62
CA ARG A 240 -20.27 -0.50 12.72
C ARG A 240 -19.98 0.96 12.38
N ILE A 241 -18.98 1.53 13.03
CA ILE A 241 -18.59 2.93 12.88
C ILE A 241 -18.06 3.17 11.45
N ILE A 242 -17.31 2.20 10.91
CA ILE A 242 -16.83 2.23 9.53
C ILE A 242 -18.02 2.33 8.57
N ALA A 243 -19.02 1.46 8.68
CA ALA A 243 -20.18 1.51 7.80
C ALA A 243 -20.95 2.83 7.90
N GLU A 244 -21.07 3.40 9.11
CA GLU A 244 -21.68 4.71 9.33
C GLU A 244 -20.87 5.84 8.69
N ASN A 245 -19.54 5.82 8.80
CA ASN A 245 -18.67 6.81 8.17
C ASN A 245 -18.81 6.76 6.65
N TYR A 246 -18.70 5.58 6.03
CA TYR A 246 -18.80 5.44 4.58
C TYR A 246 -20.17 5.85 4.02
N LYS A 247 -21.26 5.65 4.77
CA LYS A 247 -22.59 6.18 4.41
C LYS A 247 -22.65 7.71 4.34
N LYS A 248 -21.78 8.42 5.06
CA LYS A 248 -21.69 9.90 4.96
C LYS A 248 -21.13 10.35 3.61
N LEU A 249 -20.27 9.54 2.99
CA LEU A 249 -19.77 9.79 1.63
C LEU A 249 -20.89 9.57 0.62
N ASP A 250 -21.58 8.43 0.72
CA ASP A 250 -22.74 8.10 -0.10
C ASP A 250 -23.60 7.04 0.59
N GLU A 251 -24.90 7.31 0.74
CA GLU A 251 -25.84 6.39 1.39
C GLU A 251 -25.96 5.04 0.66
N LYS A 252 -25.69 5.00 -0.65
CA LYS A 252 -25.74 3.78 -1.47
C LYS A 252 -24.48 2.93 -1.33
N LEU A 253 -23.40 3.46 -0.73
CA LEU A 253 -22.17 2.74 -0.46
C LEU A 253 -22.31 1.84 0.76
N ASP A 254 -23.01 0.71 0.56
CA ASP A 254 -23.33 -0.22 1.64
C ASP A 254 -22.16 -1.17 1.99
N ILE A 255 -21.32 -0.72 2.92
CA ILE A 255 -20.24 -1.55 3.52
C ILE A 255 -20.80 -2.56 4.54
N PHE A 256 -21.91 -2.23 5.20
CA PHE A 256 -22.48 -3.08 6.24
C PHE A 256 -22.90 -4.44 5.67
N THR A 257 -23.69 -4.45 4.62
CA THR A 257 -24.17 -5.69 3.99
C THR A 257 -23.02 -6.54 3.43
N VAL A 258 -21.95 -5.89 2.98
CA VAL A 258 -20.75 -6.56 2.46
C VAL A 258 -20.04 -7.37 3.56
N LEU A 259 -19.91 -6.78 4.75
CA LEU A 259 -19.31 -7.43 5.92
C LEU A 259 -20.26 -8.39 6.63
N ASN A 260 -21.58 -8.19 6.53
CA ASN A 260 -22.54 -9.07 7.21
C ASN A 260 -22.68 -10.45 6.56
N LYS A 261 -22.14 -10.63 5.35
CA LYS A 261 -22.11 -11.94 4.68
C LYS A 261 -21.18 -12.91 5.45
N PRO A 262 -21.60 -14.14 5.77
CA PRO A 262 -20.72 -15.12 6.39
C PRO A 262 -19.56 -15.55 5.47
N ILE A 263 -18.52 -16.16 6.04
CA ILE A 263 -17.42 -16.76 5.26
C ILE A 263 -17.59 -18.28 5.17
N SER A 264 -17.80 -18.79 3.94
CA SER A 264 -17.85 -20.21 3.65
C SER A 264 -18.87 -20.95 4.54
N LYS A 265 -18.51 -22.12 5.09
CA LYS A 265 -19.38 -22.94 5.96
C LYS A 265 -19.59 -22.34 7.38
N ARG A 266 -18.89 -21.27 7.76
CA ARG A 266 -19.10 -20.63 9.07
C ARG A 266 -20.39 -19.82 9.02
N LYS A 267 -21.23 -20.01 10.04
CA LYS A 267 -22.49 -19.26 10.20
C LYS A 267 -22.29 -17.86 10.81
N ILE A 268 -21.07 -17.53 11.23
CA ILE A 268 -20.76 -16.25 11.88
C ILE A 268 -20.52 -15.20 10.79
N PRO A 269 -21.23 -14.05 10.83
CA PRO A 269 -20.96 -12.89 9.99
C PRO A 269 -19.51 -12.39 10.15
N LEU A 270 -18.92 -11.90 9.05
CA LEU A 270 -17.58 -11.32 9.12
C LEU A 270 -17.54 -10.05 9.97
N PHE A 271 -18.65 -9.31 9.95
CA PHE A 271 -18.91 -8.19 10.84
C PHE A 271 -18.68 -8.55 12.31
N ASP A 272 -19.43 -9.54 12.83
CA ASP A 272 -19.34 -9.96 14.24
C ASP A 272 -17.95 -10.51 14.56
N SER A 273 -17.37 -11.26 13.62
CA SER A 273 -16.03 -11.81 13.81
C SER A 273 -14.97 -10.72 13.97
N ILE A 274 -15.02 -9.63 13.23
CA ILE A 274 -14.04 -8.53 13.35
C ILE A 274 -14.31 -7.71 14.62
N GLU A 275 -15.59 -7.50 14.97
CA GLU A 275 -15.96 -6.79 16.19
C GLU A 275 -15.39 -7.50 17.44
N GLU A 276 -15.48 -8.83 17.50
CA GLU A 276 -14.86 -9.65 18.56
C GLU A 276 -13.34 -9.43 18.65
N ILE A 277 -12.63 -9.38 17.51
CA ILE A 277 -11.18 -9.17 17.51
C ILE A 277 -10.80 -7.76 18.01
N ILE A 278 -11.65 -6.77 17.77
CA ILE A 278 -11.41 -5.40 18.26
C ILE A 278 -11.59 -5.34 19.78
N GLU A 279 -12.54 -6.08 20.34
CA GLU A 279 -12.66 -6.19 21.80
C GLU A 279 -11.44 -6.90 22.41
N LEU A 280 -10.98 -7.98 21.78
CA LEU A 280 -9.75 -8.67 22.21
C LEU A 280 -8.53 -7.76 22.17
N ARG A 281 -8.41 -6.93 21.12
CA ARG A 281 -7.36 -5.91 21.04
C ARG A 281 -7.43 -4.95 22.21
N ASN A 282 -8.63 -4.49 22.60
CA ASN A 282 -8.80 -3.54 23.70
C ASN A 282 -8.40 -4.17 25.04
N ALA A 283 -8.89 -5.39 25.32
CA ALA A 283 -8.54 -6.14 26.53
C ALA A 283 -7.02 -6.36 26.63
N PHE A 284 -6.37 -6.76 25.53
CA PHE A 284 -4.93 -7.00 25.54
C PHE A 284 -4.10 -5.73 25.72
N VAL A 285 -4.42 -4.65 25.00
CA VAL A 285 -3.63 -3.41 25.02
C VAL A 285 -3.86 -2.59 26.28
N HIS A 286 -5.09 -2.53 26.78
CA HIS A 286 -5.46 -1.63 27.89
C HIS A 286 -5.52 -2.32 29.24
N GLU A 287 -5.87 -3.61 29.28
CA GLU A 287 -6.03 -4.36 30.53
C GLU A 287 -4.88 -5.37 30.75
N GLY A 288 -4.04 -5.60 29.73
CA GLY A 288 -3.01 -6.64 29.76
C GLY A 288 -3.58 -8.06 29.69
N GLY A 289 -4.88 -8.20 29.41
CA GLY A 289 -5.58 -9.48 29.37
C GLY A 289 -5.18 -10.29 28.15
N MET A 290 -4.79 -11.56 28.34
CA MET A 290 -4.43 -12.45 27.25
C MET A 290 -5.55 -13.45 26.96
N ASP A 291 -5.98 -13.53 25.70
CA ASP A 291 -6.94 -14.57 25.29
C ASP A 291 -6.19 -15.86 24.93
N LEU A 292 -6.40 -16.87 25.79
CA LEU A 292 -5.79 -18.20 25.69
C LEU A 292 -6.40 -19.07 24.58
N SER A 293 -7.54 -18.66 24.00
CA SER A 293 -8.18 -19.32 22.87
C SER A 293 -7.52 -18.99 21.52
N ILE A 294 -6.70 -17.93 21.47
CA ILE A 294 -6.00 -17.50 20.26
C ILE A 294 -4.78 -18.40 20.01
N THR A 295 -5.06 -19.58 19.48
CA THR A 295 -4.05 -20.51 18.95
C THR A 295 -3.56 -20.06 17.57
N ASP A 296 -2.48 -20.68 17.09
CA ASP A 296 -1.91 -20.42 15.76
C ASP A 296 -2.94 -20.66 14.65
N LYS A 297 -3.76 -21.69 14.82
CA LYS A 297 -4.86 -22.02 13.89
C LYS A 297 -5.93 -20.92 13.90
N LYS A 298 -6.34 -20.48 15.09
CA LYS A 298 -7.33 -19.40 15.24
C LYS A 298 -6.79 -18.09 14.66
N LEU A 299 -5.53 -17.76 14.90
CA LEU A 299 -4.88 -16.59 14.34
C LEU A 299 -4.81 -16.62 12.80
N LYS A 300 -4.51 -17.78 12.18
CA LYS A 300 -4.59 -17.93 10.71
C LYS A 300 -6.00 -17.65 10.18
N VAL A 301 -7.04 -18.07 10.92
CA VAL A 301 -8.44 -17.74 10.59
C VAL A 301 -8.69 -16.24 10.71
N ILE A 302 -8.23 -15.59 11.78
CA ILE A 302 -8.38 -14.14 11.99
C ILE A 302 -7.71 -13.36 10.85
N ILE A 303 -6.48 -13.71 10.49
CA ILE A 303 -5.77 -13.10 9.35
C ILE A 303 -6.59 -13.26 8.06
N LYS A 304 -7.18 -14.43 7.84
CA LYS A 304 -8.01 -14.68 6.67
C LYS A 304 -9.30 -13.86 6.68
N ASP A 305 -9.88 -13.63 7.85
CA ASP A 305 -11.10 -12.85 8.01
C ASP A 305 -10.87 -11.39 7.62
N PHE A 306 -9.82 -10.76 8.14
CA PHE A 306 -9.44 -9.40 7.72
C PHE A 306 -9.12 -9.33 6.22
N GLU A 307 -8.39 -10.30 5.66
CA GLU A 307 -8.11 -10.37 4.22
C GLU A 307 -9.39 -10.41 3.38
N VAL A 308 -10.34 -11.29 3.73
CA VAL A 308 -11.62 -11.41 3.03
C VAL A 308 -12.48 -10.16 3.20
N ALA A 309 -12.42 -9.49 4.35
CA ALA A 309 -13.16 -8.26 4.59
C ALA A 309 -12.68 -7.14 3.66
N VAL A 310 -11.37 -6.92 3.60
CA VAL A 310 -10.75 -5.94 2.71
C VAL A 310 -11.07 -6.23 1.25
N ASP A 311 -10.95 -7.49 0.82
CA ASP A 311 -11.27 -7.88 -0.55
C ASP A 311 -12.72 -7.60 -0.92
N ARG A 312 -13.67 -7.97 -0.04
CA ARG A 312 -15.09 -7.73 -0.28
C ARG A 312 -15.44 -6.24 -0.33
N ILE A 313 -14.81 -5.43 0.51
CA ILE A 313 -14.97 -3.97 0.50
C ILE A 313 -14.44 -3.39 -0.82
N TYR A 314 -13.26 -3.84 -1.26
CA TYR A 314 -12.67 -3.41 -2.51
C TYR A 314 -13.53 -3.81 -3.72
N ASP A 315 -14.08 -5.03 -3.73
CA ASP A 315 -15.02 -5.48 -4.76
C ASP A 315 -16.31 -4.64 -4.76
N ARG A 316 -16.77 -4.21 -3.58
CA ARG A 316 -17.89 -3.28 -3.47
C ARG A 316 -17.56 -1.92 -4.08
N PHE A 317 -16.34 -1.41 -3.88
CA PHE A 317 -15.90 -0.19 -4.54
C PHE A 317 -15.90 -0.33 -6.06
N GLY A 318 -15.33 -1.43 -6.59
CA GLY A 318 -15.34 -1.69 -8.03
C GLY A 318 -16.75 -1.75 -8.61
N THR A 319 -17.66 -2.46 -7.93
CA THR A 319 -19.08 -2.53 -8.33
C THR A 319 -19.76 -1.17 -8.28
N TYR A 320 -19.47 -0.35 -7.27
CA TYR A 320 -20.15 0.93 -7.05
C TYR A 320 -19.65 2.03 -7.98
N TYR A 321 -18.34 2.11 -8.18
CA TYR A 321 -17.68 3.12 -9.02
C TYR A 321 -17.41 2.64 -10.45
N ASN A 322 -17.89 1.44 -10.81
CA ASN A 322 -17.80 0.85 -12.14
C ASN A 322 -16.37 0.67 -12.66
N PHE A 323 -15.53 -0.01 -11.86
CA PHE A 323 -14.19 -0.41 -12.25
C PHE A 323 -13.92 -1.88 -11.90
N GLU A 324 -12.98 -2.52 -12.62
CA GLU A 324 -12.57 -3.88 -12.33
C GLU A 324 -11.52 -3.92 -11.20
N PRO A 325 -11.79 -4.59 -10.07
CA PRO A 325 -10.85 -4.67 -8.96
C PRO A 325 -9.55 -5.40 -9.33
N SER A 326 -8.46 -4.67 -9.56
CA SER A 326 -7.14 -5.29 -9.81
C SER A 326 -6.64 -6.12 -8.62
N ARG A 327 -6.02 -7.26 -8.94
CA ARG A 327 -5.45 -8.24 -7.98
C ARG A 327 -3.94 -8.45 -8.16
N ASP A 328 -3.31 -7.63 -8.99
CA ASP A 328 -1.91 -7.74 -9.36
C ASP A 328 -1.04 -7.01 -8.33
N PHE A 329 -0.42 -7.75 -7.41
CA PHE A 329 0.42 -7.21 -6.32
C PHE A 329 1.92 -7.37 -6.57
#